data_AF-A0A382XM33-F1
#
_entry.id   AF-A0A382XM33-F1
#
_cell.length_a   1.000
_cell.length_b   1.000
_cell.length_c   1.000
_cell.angle_alpha   90.00
_cell.angle_beta   90.00
_cell.angle_gamma   90.00
#
_symmetry.space_group_name_H-M   'P 1'
#
loop_
_entity.id
_entity.type
_entity.pdbx_description
1 polymer ?
#
loop_
_entity_poly.entity_id
_entity_poly.type
_entity_poly.pdbx_seq_one_letter_code
_entity_poly.pdbx_strand_id
1 'polypeptide(L)'
;MMTAAMSALILAKQHSGKKLYVFAWVIEGIAAFIGLMIAWSMGFQTYQFYVNEYGSFPLINLFDLVLAALPFVMVASVELLKIPFCKLIYLNRSFKIRVLFSIVLVLVTFITFETLITGFERQFNNISIQVSVPQQKLAVLTKKIEYIEESIANLENTTDDSISEEVTLQREEAAKSRDSAIATLNAQKDQYLTISGGTLIKQKEQLEIDLQRLIEERDEVVANLESRAEATRISKENEIDKIKDRRNEKVANTEK
;
A
#
# COMPACT_ATOMS: atom_id res chain seq x y z
N MET A 1 36.17 32.61 -86.08
CA MET A 1 35.58 33.29 -84.90
C MET A 1 34.69 32.38 -84.04
N MET A 2 33.80 31.57 -84.63
CA MET A 2 32.84 30.73 -83.88
C MET A 2 33.48 29.66 -82.96
N THR A 3 34.64 29.12 -83.33
CA THR A 3 35.39 28.10 -82.55
C THR A 3 36.09 28.64 -81.31
N ALA A 4 36.59 29.89 -81.35
CA ALA A 4 37.23 30.54 -80.20
C ALA A 4 36.19 30.93 -79.14
N ALA A 5 35.04 31.46 -79.58
CA ALA A 5 33.91 31.77 -78.70
C ALA A 5 33.35 30.50 -78.02
N MET A 6 33.19 29.40 -78.77
CA MET A 6 32.74 28.12 -78.21
C MET A 6 33.73 27.53 -77.19
N SER A 7 35.04 27.65 -77.45
CA SER A 7 36.09 27.19 -76.52
C SER A 7 36.14 28.01 -75.23
N ALA A 8 35.99 29.34 -75.33
CA ALA A 8 35.91 30.22 -74.17
C ALA A 8 34.67 29.92 -73.31
N LEU A 9 33.54 29.61 -73.94
CA LEU A 9 32.29 29.27 -73.25
C LEU A 9 32.38 27.91 -72.53
N ILE A 10 33.03 26.91 -73.15
CA ILE A 10 33.31 25.60 -72.52
C ILE A 10 34.25 25.77 -71.32
N LEU A 11 35.32 26.57 -71.45
CA LEU A 11 36.27 26.84 -70.37
C LEU A 11 35.59 27.55 -69.18
N ALA A 12 34.78 28.58 -69.47
CA ALA A 12 34.00 29.29 -68.46
C ALA A 12 33.02 28.35 -67.74
N LYS A 13 32.34 27.46 -68.47
CA LYS A 13 31.42 26.46 -67.91
C LYS A 13 32.15 25.45 -67.00
N GLN A 14 33.33 24.98 -67.40
CA GLN A 14 34.13 24.05 -66.60
C GLN A 14 34.65 24.70 -65.31
N HIS A 15 35.10 25.96 -65.39
CA HIS A 15 35.56 26.72 -64.23
C HIS A 15 34.41 27.00 -63.24
N SER A 16 33.24 27.41 -63.74
CA SER A 16 32.04 27.61 -62.91
C SER A 16 31.56 26.29 -62.27
N GLY A 17 31.62 25.17 -63.00
CA GLY A 17 31.29 23.84 -62.46
C GLY A 17 32.21 23.39 -61.33
N LYS A 18 33.53 23.67 -61.44
CA LYS A 18 34.50 23.36 -60.39
C LYS A 18 34.24 24.18 -59.11
N LYS A 19 33.90 25.47 -59.27
CA LYS A 19 33.51 26.34 -58.13
C LYS A 19 32.23 25.88 -57.45
N LEU A 20 31.21 25.50 -58.23
CA LEU A 20 29.96 24.95 -57.69
C LEU A 20 30.17 23.65 -56.91
N TYR A 21 31.05 22.77 -57.38
CA TYR A 21 31.37 21.52 -56.69
C TYR A 21 32.05 21.76 -55.33
N VAL A 22 32.99 22.71 -55.27
CA VAL A 22 33.62 23.10 -54.00
C VAL A 22 32.61 23.73 -53.06
N PHE A 23 31.74 24.60 -53.58
CA PHE A 23 30.68 25.23 -52.80
C PHE A 23 29.70 24.21 -52.21
N ALA A 24 29.31 23.18 -52.98
CA ALA A 24 28.47 22.09 -52.49
C ALA A 24 29.13 21.34 -51.32
N TRP A 25 30.42 20.98 -51.43
CA TRP A 25 31.15 20.34 -50.33
C TRP A 25 31.25 21.20 -49.08
N VAL A 26 31.37 22.52 -49.24
CA VAL A 26 31.40 23.45 -48.10
C VAL A 26 30.05 23.46 -47.38
N ILE A 27 28.94 23.58 -48.11
CA ILE A 27 27.59 23.57 -47.51
C ILE A 27 27.33 22.24 -46.81
N GLU A 28 27.64 21.11 -47.46
CA GLU A 28 27.35 19.80 -46.90
C GLU A 28 28.26 19.48 -45.72
N GLY A 29 29.50 19.97 -45.74
CA GLY A 29 30.40 19.93 -44.59
C GLY A 29 29.84 20.71 -43.39
N ILE A 30 29.28 21.89 -43.62
CA ILE A 30 28.61 22.69 -42.57
C ILE A 30 27.38 21.95 -42.04
N ALA A 31 26.54 21.39 -42.92
CA ALA A 31 25.34 20.66 -42.53
C ALA A 31 25.68 19.40 -41.70
N ALA A 32 26.68 18.63 -42.13
CA ALA A 32 27.18 17.47 -41.39
C ALA A 32 27.78 17.87 -40.03
N PHE A 33 28.51 18.97 -39.98
CA PHE A 33 29.07 19.51 -38.73
C PHE A 33 27.96 19.92 -37.75
N ILE A 34 26.91 20.59 -38.23
CA ILE A 34 25.73 20.92 -37.40
C ILE A 34 25.10 19.64 -36.84
N GLY A 35 24.92 18.61 -37.67
CA GLY A 35 24.42 17.31 -37.21
C GLY A 35 25.29 16.69 -36.11
N LEU A 36 26.60 16.73 -36.24
CA LEU A 36 27.54 16.24 -35.21
C LEU A 36 27.50 17.07 -33.92
N MET A 37 27.39 18.39 -34.02
CA MET A 37 27.25 19.26 -32.85
C MET A 37 25.96 18.97 -32.08
N ILE A 38 24.86 18.73 -32.79
CA ILE A 38 23.59 18.33 -32.18
C ILE A 38 23.75 16.96 -31.52
N ALA A 39 24.35 15.98 -32.19
CA ALA A 39 24.63 14.66 -31.61
C ALA A 39 25.42 14.74 -30.30
N TRP A 40 26.48 15.55 -30.28
CA TRP A 40 27.30 15.80 -29.10
C TRP A 40 26.48 16.46 -27.98
N SER A 41 25.72 17.50 -28.30
CA SER A 41 24.86 18.19 -27.33
C SER A 41 23.85 17.23 -26.69
N MET A 42 23.21 16.36 -27.48
CA MET A 42 22.24 15.40 -26.95
C MET A 42 22.90 14.34 -26.06
N GLY A 43 24.05 13.80 -26.50
CA GLY A 43 24.83 12.88 -25.67
C GLY A 43 25.20 13.54 -24.34
N PHE A 44 25.74 14.75 -24.36
CA PHE A 44 26.14 15.45 -23.15
C PHE A 44 24.97 15.71 -22.18
N GLN A 45 23.78 16.04 -22.69
CA GLN A 45 22.59 16.20 -21.83
C GLN A 45 22.18 14.90 -21.15
N THR A 46 22.19 13.77 -21.86
CA THR A 46 21.91 12.45 -21.27
C THR A 46 22.96 12.08 -20.22
N TYR A 47 24.24 12.40 -20.46
CA TYR A 47 25.30 12.21 -19.47
C TYR A 47 25.03 13.02 -18.19
N GLN A 48 24.72 14.31 -18.32
CA GLN A 48 24.41 15.19 -17.18
C GLN A 48 23.19 14.70 -16.38
N PHE A 49 22.15 14.22 -17.06
CA PHE A 49 20.99 13.63 -16.41
C PHE A 49 21.37 12.46 -15.49
N TYR A 50 22.16 11.51 -16.00
CA TYR A 50 22.59 10.36 -15.20
C TYR A 50 23.55 10.72 -14.08
N VAL A 51 24.46 11.68 -14.28
CA VAL A 51 25.37 12.14 -13.22
C VAL A 51 24.61 12.86 -12.10
N ASN A 52 23.62 13.69 -12.43
CA ASN A 52 22.82 14.38 -11.43
C ASN A 52 21.94 13.42 -10.61
N GLU A 53 21.40 12.36 -11.23
CA GLU A 53 20.53 11.41 -10.55
C GLU A 53 21.31 10.38 -9.70
N TYR A 54 22.43 9.87 -10.20
CA TYR A 54 23.17 8.75 -9.57
C TYR A 54 24.53 9.14 -8.98
N GLY A 55 24.94 10.42 -9.05
CA GLY A 55 26.21 10.93 -8.55
C GLY A 55 27.45 10.50 -9.34
N SER A 56 27.32 9.51 -10.23
CA SER A 56 28.35 9.06 -11.16
C SER A 56 27.68 8.48 -12.41
N PHE A 57 28.40 8.43 -13.54
CA PHE A 57 27.86 7.89 -14.77
C PHE A 57 28.01 6.36 -14.82
N PRO A 58 26.91 5.57 -14.77
CA PRO A 58 26.99 4.13 -14.83
C PRO A 58 27.39 3.69 -16.24
N LEU A 59 28.42 2.84 -16.39
CA LEU A 59 28.84 2.32 -17.69
C LEU A 59 27.72 1.55 -18.42
N ILE A 60 26.75 1.01 -17.69
CA ILE A 60 25.58 0.33 -18.26
C ILE A 60 24.70 1.28 -19.09
N ASN A 61 24.71 2.59 -18.79
CA ASN A 61 23.91 3.61 -19.47
C ASN A 61 24.66 4.26 -20.66
N LEU A 62 25.86 3.75 -21.01
CA LEU A 62 26.55 4.15 -22.24
C LEU A 62 25.70 3.87 -23.49
N PHE A 63 24.92 2.79 -23.47
CA PHE A 63 24.05 2.47 -24.59
C PHE A 63 22.97 3.54 -24.79
N ASP A 64 22.39 4.07 -23.71
CA ASP A 64 21.39 5.13 -23.79
C ASP A 64 21.99 6.43 -24.32
N LEU A 65 23.22 6.75 -23.89
CA LEU A 65 23.99 7.88 -24.39
C LEU A 65 24.20 7.79 -25.90
N VAL A 66 24.64 6.63 -26.38
CA VAL A 66 24.91 6.38 -27.80
C VAL A 66 23.60 6.36 -28.59
N LEU A 67 22.54 5.74 -28.08
CA LEU A 67 21.22 5.73 -28.69
C LEU A 67 20.61 7.13 -28.79
N ALA A 68 20.91 8.02 -27.84
CA ALA A 68 20.48 9.43 -27.86
C ALA A 68 21.11 10.20 -29.05
N ALA A 69 22.40 9.99 -29.30
CA ALA A 69 23.17 10.71 -30.33
C ALA A 69 23.10 10.06 -31.74
N LEU A 70 22.82 8.76 -31.81
CA LEU A 70 22.85 7.93 -33.02
C LEU A 70 22.09 8.49 -34.23
N PRO A 71 20.83 8.96 -34.09
CA PRO A 71 20.07 9.47 -35.22
C PRO A 71 20.76 10.65 -35.91
N PHE A 72 21.39 11.54 -35.15
CA PHE A 72 22.06 12.73 -35.68
C PHE A 72 23.39 12.40 -36.35
N VAL A 73 24.13 11.40 -35.84
CA VAL A 73 25.36 10.89 -36.48
C VAL A 73 25.03 10.20 -37.80
N MET A 74 23.95 9.41 -37.83
CA MET A 74 23.45 8.77 -39.05
C MET A 74 23.11 9.83 -40.10
N VAL A 75 22.37 10.87 -39.71
CA VAL A 75 21.99 11.97 -40.62
C VAL A 75 23.22 12.70 -41.15
N ALA A 76 24.16 13.08 -40.29
CA ALA A 76 25.40 13.75 -40.72
C ALA A 76 26.18 12.93 -41.75
N SER A 77 26.20 11.60 -41.58
CA SER A 77 26.84 10.68 -42.52
C SER A 77 26.12 10.65 -43.88
N VAL A 78 24.78 10.62 -43.87
CA VAL A 78 23.98 10.60 -45.11
C VAL A 78 24.04 11.95 -45.84
N GLU A 79 24.14 13.08 -45.13
CA GLU A 79 24.38 14.40 -45.73
C GLU A 79 25.67 14.41 -46.57
N LEU A 80 26.78 13.89 -46.03
CA LEU A 80 28.04 13.80 -46.78
C LEU A 80 27.96 12.87 -48.00
N LEU A 81 27.12 11.83 -47.94
CA LEU A 81 26.94 10.88 -49.04
C LEU A 81 26.13 11.45 -50.22
N LYS A 82 25.36 12.53 -50.03
CA LYS A 82 24.57 13.13 -51.11
C LYS A 82 25.42 13.59 -52.29
N ILE A 83 26.60 14.16 -52.06
CA ILE A 83 27.50 14.63 -53.13
C ILE A 83 28.02 13.47 -54.00
N PRO A 84 28.57 12.36 -53.44
CA PRO A 84 28.89 11.16 -54.19
C PRO A 84 27.73 10.61 -55.03
N PHE A 85 26.50 10.58 -54.49
CA PHE A 85 25.33 10.12 -55.23
C PHE A 85 24.96 11.05 -56.38
N CYS A 86 25.00 12.37 -56.19
CA CYS A 86 24.82 13.34 -57.25
C CYS A 86 25.86 13.18 -58.37
N LYS A 87 27.12 12.89 -58.02
CA LYS A 87 28.18 12.60 -59.01
C LYS A 87 27.89 11.33 -59.80
N LEU A 88 27.34 10.29 -59.15
CA LEU A 88 26.96 9.03 -59.79
C LEU A 88 25.81 9.22 -60.80
N ILE A 89 24.83 10.07 -60.45
CA ILE A 89 23.75 10.48 -61.36
C ILE A 89 24.31 11.26 -62.55
N TYR A 90 25.19 12.23 -62.30
CA TYR A 90 25.76 13.08 -63.35
C TYR A 90 26.60 12.28 -64.37
N LEU A 91 27.39 11.32 -63.90
CA LEU A 91 28.26 10.51 -64.75
C LEU A 91 27.48 9.51 -65.63
N ASN A 92 26.27 9.11 -65.21
CA ASN A 92 25.47 8.16 -65.96
C ASN A 92 24.89 8.80 -67.24
N ARG A 93 24.93 8.09 -68.37
CA ARG A 93 24.49 8.61 -69.68
C ARG A 93 23.00 8.37 -69.96
N SER A 94 22.38 7.38 -69.32
CA SER A 94 20.98 7.02 -69.57
C SER A 94 20.02 7.91 -68.79
N PHE A 95 19.10 8.57 -69.50
CA PHE A 95 18.08 9.42 -68.88
C PHE A 95 17.18 8.65 -67.89
N LYS A 96 16.80 7.42 -68.23
CA LYS A 96 15.99 6.55 -67.34
C LYS A 96 16.70 6.29 -66.01
N ILE A 97 18.02 6.05 -66.07
CA ILE A 97 18.83 5.76 -64.89
C ILE A 97 19.02 7.03 -64.05
N ARG A 98 19.24 8.19 -64.69
CA ARG A 98 19.30 9.48 -63.97
C ARG A 98 18.03 9.76 -63.18
N VAL A 99 16.86 9.58 -63.81
CA VAL A 99 15.56 9.80 -63.17
C VAL A 99 15.37 8.86 -61.99
N LEU A 100 15.68 7.56 -62.16
CA LEU A 100 15.58 6.57 -61.09
C LEU A 100 16.45 6.93 -59.88
N PHE A 101 17.74 7.24 -60.09
CA PHE A 101 18.63 7.61 -59.00
C PHE A 101 18.29 8.97 -58.37
N SER A 102 17.76 9.93 -59.14
CA SER A 102 17.25 11.17 -58.57
C SER A 102 16.06 10.93 -57.64
N ILE A 103 15.14 10.03 -57.99
CA ILE A 103 14.03 9.64 -57.11
C ILE A 103 14.57 9.00 -55.83
N VAL A 104 15.55 8.10 -55.95
CA VAL A 104 16.21 7.49 -54.78
C VAL A 104 16.86 8.56 -53.89
N LEU A 105 17.53 9.56 -54.48
CA LEU A 105 18.14 10.65 -53.73
C LEU A 105 17.11 11.46 -52.94
N VAL A 106 15.95 11.73 -53.54
CA VAL A 106 14.82 12.41 -52.87
C VAL A 106 14.26 11.57 -51.74
N LEU A 107 14.05 10.26 -51.96
CA LEU A 107 13.56 9.34 -50.93
C LEU A 107 14.52 9.23 -49.75
N VAL A 108 15.82 9.12 -50.00
CA VAL A 108 16.86 9.12 -48.95
C VAL A 108 16.82 10.43 -48.15
N THR A 109 16.64 11.57 -48.84
CA THR A 109 16.51 12.87 -48.17
C THR A 109 15.25 12.95 -47.30
N PHE A 110 14.13 12.40 -47.78
CA PHE A 110 12.89 12.35 -47.00
C PHE A 110 13.02 11.49 -45.74
N ILE A 111 13.61 10.29 -45.86
CA ILE A 111 13.85 9.41 -44.71
C ILE A 111 14.80 10.10 -43.71
N THR A 112 15.85 10.80 -44.16
CA THR A 112 16.72 11.54 -43.24
C THR A 112 16.00 12.67 -42.52
N PHE A 113 15.05 13.34 -43.16
CA PHE A 113 14.26 14.39 -42.53
C PHE A 113 13.31 13.82 -41.47
N GLU A 114 12.67 12.68 -41.77
CA GLU A 114 11.83 11.97 -40.81
C GLU A 114 12.66 11.48 -39.59
N THR A 115 13.82 10.88 -39.83
CA THR A 115 14.76 10.47 -38.78
C THR A 115 15.22 11.66 -37.91
N LEU A 116 15.46 12.83 -38.52
CA LEU A 116 15.78 14.06 -37.78
C LEU A 116 14.62 14.52 -36.90
N ILE A 117 13.40 14.58 -37.43
CA ILE A 117 12.21 15.00 -36.69
C ILE A 117 11.99 14.08 -35.50
N THR A 118 12.00 12.76 -35.71
CA THR A 118 11.84 11.79 -34.62
C THR A 118 12.96 11.93 -33.57
N GLY A 119 14.20 12.22 -34.02
CA GLY A 119 15.31 12.54 -33.13
C GLY A 119 15.04 13.78 -32.26
N PHE A 120 14.46 14.84 -32.84
CA PHE A 120 14.07 16.05 -32.12
C PHE A 120 12.86 15.84 -31.20
N GLU A 121 11.85 15.08 -31.61
CA GLU A 121 10.68 14.76 -30.79
C GLU A 121 11.09 14.00 -29.53
N ARG A 122 11.97 13.01 -29.68
CA ARG A 122 12.52 12.27 -28.52
C ARG A 122 13.28 13.20 -27.59
N GLN A 123 14.03 14.16 -28.13
CA GLN A 123 14.72 15.15 -27.30
C GLN A 123 13.73 16.08 -26.58
N PHE A 124 12.75 16.60 -27.30
CA PHE A 124 11.76 17.51 -26.73
C PHE A 124 11.00 16.83 -25.60
N ASN A 125 10.64 15.55 -25.77
CA ASN A 125 10.01 14.76 -24.73
C ASN A 125 10.94 14.55 -23.52
N ASN A 126 12.23 14.25 -23.74
CA ASN A 126 13.19 14.08 -22.66
C ASN A 126 13.42 15.38 -21.86
N ILE A 127 13.56 16.53 -22.54
CA ILE A 127 13.67 17.84 -21.89
C ILE A 127 12.37 18.20 -21.15
N SER A 128 11.22 17.95 -21.75
CA SER A 128 9.91 18.24 -21.14
C SER A 128 9.72 17.43 -19.84
N ILE A 129 10.12 16.15 -19.83
CA ILE A 129 10.10 15.31 -18.63
C ILE A 129 11.06 15.84 -17.56
N GLN A 130 12.26 16.31 -17.94
CA GLN A 130 13.21 16.91 -16.99
C GLN A 130 12.70 18.21 -16.32
N VAL A 131 11.74 18.91 -16.92
CA VAL A 131 11.12 20.12 -16.34
C VAL A 131 9.85 19.81 -15.54
N SER A 132 9.09 18.79 -15.93
CA SER A 132 7.85 18.41 -15.22
C SER A 132 8.12 17.77 -13.84
N VAL A 133 9.22 17.03 -13.68
CA VAL A 133 9.60 16.41 -12.39
C VAL A 133 9.92 17.45 -11.31
N PRO A 134 10.75 18.49 -11.57
CA PRO A 134 10.93 19.62 -10.66
C PRO A 134 9.62 20.34 -10.32
N GLN A 135 8.73 20.56 -11.29
CA GLN A 135 7.44 21.20 -11.04
C GLN A 135 6.54 20.36 -10.12
N GLN A 136 6.52 19.05 -10.30
CA GLN A 136 5.76 18.15 -9.43
C GLN A 136 6.36 18.10 -8.02
N LYS A 137 7.70 18.03 -7.91
CA LYS A 137 8.39 18.11 -6.61
C LYS A 137 8.14 19.45 -5.91
N LEU A 138 8.17 20.55 -6.65
CA LEU A 138 7.82 21.89 -6.14
C LEU A 138 6.36 21.93 -5.70
N ALA A 139 5.41 21.42 -6.49
CA ALA A 139 4.00 21.38 -6.12
C ALA A 139 3.74 20.56 -4.83
N VAL A 140 4.45 19.43 -4.66
CA VAL A 140 4.38 18.62 -3.43
C VAL A 140 4.98 19.37 -2.24
N LEU A 141 6.11 20.07 -2.44
CA LEU A 141 6.75 20.87 -1.40
C LEU A 141 5.88 22.08 -1.01
N THR A 142 5.28 22.78 -1.97
CA THR A 142 4.33 23.86 -1.73
C THR A 142 3.12 23.37 -0.94
N LYS A 143 2.53 22.23 -1.30
CA LYS A 143 1.45 21.62 -0.51
C LYS A 143 1.86 21.25 0.91
N LYS A 144 3.09 20.77 1.10
CA LYS A 144 3.62 20.51 2.46
C LYS A 144 3.81 21.79 3.26
N ILE A 145 4.30 22.86 2.62
CA ILE A 145 4.44 24.18 3.26
C ILE A 145 3.06 24.71 3.64
N GLU A 146 2.09 24.67 2.75
CA GLU A 146 0.71 25.11 2.99
C GLU A 146 0.05 24.32 4.14
N TYR A 147 0.23 22.99 4.18
CA TYR A 147 -0.25 22.17 5.30
C TYR A 147 0.42 22.51 6.64
N ILE A 148 1.72 22.82 6.63
CA ILE A 148 2.45 23.24 7.83
C ILE A 148 1.99 24.62 8.28
N GLU A 149 1.79 25.56 7.35
CA GLU A 149 1.24 26.90 7.64
C GLU A 149 -0.18 26.81 8.20
N GLU A 150 -1.04 25.96 7.64
CA GLU A 150 -2.39 25.69 8.17
C GLU A 150 -2.32 25.06 9.56
N SER A 151 -1.39 24.12 9.77
CA SER A 151 -1.17 23.51 11.09
C SER A 151 -0.67 24.53 12.11
N ILE A 152 0.24 25.43 11.72
CA ILE A 152 0.73 26.52 12.57
C ILE A 152 -0.40 27.49 12.88
N ALA A 153 -1.19 27.90 11.89
CA ALA A 153 -2.34 28.79 12.08
C ALA A 153 -3.41 28.16 12.99
N ASN A 154 -3.66 26.85 12.87
CA ASN A 154 -4.55 26.14 13.78
C ASN A 154 -3.98 26.08 15.20
N LEU A 155 -2.68 25.85 15.37
CA LEU A 155 -2.04 25.90 16.69
C LEU A 155 -2.00 27.33 17.28
N GLU A 156 -1.81 28.37 16.48
CA GLU A 156 -1.81 29.77 16.92
C GLU A 156 -3.23 30.27 17.26
N ASN A 157 -4.25 29.83 16.52
CA ASN A 157 -5.65 30.12 16.84
C ASN A 157 -6.21 29.23 17.97
N THR A 158 -5.50 28.16 18.36
CA THR A 158 -5.75 27.43 19.60
C THR A 158 -5.20 28.26 20.76
N THR A 159 -5.91 29.33 21.11
CA THR A 159 -5.63 30.16 22.28
C THR A 159 -5.99 29.40 23.57
N ASP A 160 -5.24 29.62 24.65
CA ASP A 160 -5.36 29.00 25.99
C ASP A 160 -6.81 28.94 26.56
N ASP A 161 -7.68 29.84 26.08
CA ASP A 161 -9.10 29.91 26.42
C ASP A 161 -9.95 28.79 25.79
N SER A 162 -9.68 28.36 24.54
CA SER A 162 -10.41 27.26 23.90
C SER A 162 -10.00 25.89 24.44
N ILE A 163 -8.73 25.75 24.86
CA ILE A 163 -8.24 24.57 25.58
C ILE A 163 -8.95 24.47 26.94
N SER A 164 -9.18 25.59 27.62
CA SER A 164 -9.88 25.61 28.91
C SER A 164 -11.35 25.22 28.78
N GLU A 165 -12.04 25.68 27.73
CA GLU A 165 -13.45 25.33 27.47
C GLU A 165 -13.60 23.86 27.05
N GLU A 166 -12.75 23.36 26.14
CA GLU A 166 -12.80 21.96 25.71
C GLU A 166 -12.40 20.98 26.82
N VAL A 167 -11.39 21.31 27.64
CA VAL A 167 -11.05 20.52 28.83
C VAL A 167 -12.19 20.52 29.85
N THR A 168 -12.94 21.63 29.97
CA THR A 168 -14.10 21.71 30.88
C THR A 168 -15.26 20.85 30.36
N LEU A 169 -15.55 20.89 29.06
CA LEU A 169 -16.57 20.05 28.43
C LEU A 169 -16.22 18.56 28.51
N GLN A 170 -14.96 18.19 28.23
CA GLN A 170 -14.50 16.80 28.37
C GLN A 170 -14.55 16.32 29.82
N ARG A 171 -14.24 17.19 30.80
CA ARG A 171 -14.38 16.86 32.23
C ARG A 171 -15.84 16.67 32.64
N GLU A 172 -16.75 17.48 32.12
CA GLU A 172 -18.18 17.36 32.40
C GLU A 172 -18.77 16.09 31.79
N GLU A 173 -18.40 15.75 30.55
CA GLU A 173 -18.85 14.52 29.89
C GLU A 173 -18.25 13.27 30.57
N ALA A 174 -16.98 13.32 30.97
CA ALA A 174 -16.35 12.26 31.76
C ALA A 174 -17.01 12.10 33.15
N ALA A 175 -17.42 13.20 33.79
CA ALA A 175 -18.17 13.17 35.05
C ALA A 175 -19.56 12.54 34.86
N LYS A 176 -20.30 12.93 33.81
CA LYS A 176 -21.59 12.33 33.46
C LYS A 176 -21.48 10.84 33.15
N SER A 177 -20.46 10.46 32.37
CA SER A 177 -20.18 9.06 32.04
C SER A 177 -19.85 8.24 33.30
N ARG A 178 -19.00 8.78 34.19
CA ARG A 178 -18.66 8.17 35.48
C ARG A 178 -19.90 7.99 36.37
N ASP A 179 -20.73 9.02 36.49
CA ASP A 179 -21.91 8.98 37.36
C ASP A 179 -22.96 8.00 36.83
N SER A 180 -23.12 7.92 35.50
CA SER A 180 -23.93 6.89 34.82
C SER A 180 -23.41 5.46 35.05
N ALA A 181 -22.08 5.28 34.99
CA ALA A 181 -21.45 3.99 35.28
C ALA A 181 -21.63 3.58 36.75
N ILE A 182 -21.50 4.53 37.69
CA ILE A 182 -21.75 4.30 39.13
C ILE A 182 -23.22 3.93 39.36
N ALA A 183 -24.17 4.63 38.73
CA ALA A 183 -25.59 4.30 38.83
C ALA A 183 -25.89 2.89 38.29
N THR A 184 -25.28 2.52 37.16
CA THR A 184 -25.40 1.19 36.57
C THR A 184 -24.83 0.10 37.48
N LEU A 185 -23.65 0.32 38.05
CA LEU A 185 -23.01 -0.61 38.98
C LEU A 185 -23.79 -0.75 40.29
N ASN A 186 -24.40 0.34 40.80
CA ASN A 186 -25.28 0.27 41.97
C ASN A 186 -26.58 -0.49 41.64
N ALA A 187 -27.18 -0.27 40.47
CA ALA A 187 -28.34 -1.04 40.03
C ALA A 187 -28.01 -2.53 39.86
N GLN A 188 -26.83 -2.87 39.32
CA GLN A 188 -26.35 -4.25 39.27
C GLN A 188 -26.10 -4.82 40.65
N LYS A 189 -25.48 -4.05 41.56
CA LYS A 189 -25.26 -4.45 42.95
C LYS A 189 -26.58 -4.74 43.66
N ASP A 190 -27.58 -3.87 43.50
CA ASP A 190 -28.92 -4.07 44.08
C ASP A 190 -29.63 -5.28 43.46
N GLN A 191 -29.46 -5.49 42.15
CA GLN A 191 -29.95 -6.67 41.47
C GLN A 191 -29.26 -7.95 41.99
N TYR A 192 -27.94 -7.93 42.21
CA TYR A 192 -27.19 -9.05 42.79
C TYR A 192 -27.58 -9.31 44.25
N LEU A 193 -27.79 -8.26 45.05
CA LEU A 193 -28.29 -8.39 46.42
C LEU A 193 -29.70 -8.98 46.45
N THR A 194 -30.56 -8.61 45.50
CA THR A 194 -31.91 -9.16 45.36
C THR A 194 -31.89 -10.63 44.91
N ILE A 195 -31.06 -10.95 43.91
CA ILE A 195 -30.94 -12.31 43.35
C ILE A 195 -30.25 -13.26 44.35
N SER A 196 -29.15 -12.84 44.97
CA SER A 196 -28.35 -13.64 45.90
C SER A 196 -29.02 -13.76 47.28
N GLY A 197 -29.66 -12.70 47.78
CA GLY A 197 -30.48 -12.74 48.99
C GLY A 197 -31.72 -13.63 48.82
N GLY A 198 -32.42 -13.54 47.67
CA GLY A 198 -33.62 -14.32 47.41
C GLY A 198 -33.39 -15.83 47.24
N THR A 199 -32.25 -16.24 46.68
CA THR A 199 -31.92 -17.68 46.55
C THR A 199 -31.43 -18.28 47.86
N LEU A 200 -30.60 -17.56 48.62
CA LEU A 200 -30.10 -18.03 49.92
C LEU A 200 -31.21 -18.09 50.99
N ILE A 201 -32.16 -17.15 50.98
CA ILE A 201 -33.32 -17.18 51.89
C ILE A 201 -34.22 -18.39 51.57
N LYS A 202 -34.51 -18.65 50.29
CA LYS A 202 -35.30 -19.83 49.88
C LYS A 202 -34.61 -21.14 50.22
N GLN A 203 -33.29 -21.22 50.06
CA GLN A 203 -32.52 -22.41 50.46
C GLN A 203 -32.54 -22.63 51.98
N LYS A 204 -32.44 -21.55 52.77
CA LYS A 204 -32.54 -21.63 54.24
C LYS A 204 -33.92 -22.10 54.68
N GLU A 205 -34.98 -21.51 54.12
CA GLU A 205 -36.37 -21.87 54.45
C GLU A 205 -36.66 -23.34 54.09
N GLN A 206 -36.17 -23.81 52.94
CA GLN A 206 -36.28 -25.22 52.55
C GLN A 206 -35.51 -26.14 53.50
N LEU A 207 -34.29 -25.75 53.93
CA LEU A 207 -33.50 -26.52 54.88
C LEU A 207 -34.17 -26.61 56.26
N GLU A 208 -34.80 -25.53 56.71
CA GLU A 208 -35.56 -25.50 57.98
C GLU A 208 -36.79 -26.42 57.92
N ILE A 209 -37.52 -26.43 56.80
CA ILE A 209 -38.63 -27.36 56.55
C ILE A 209 -38.13 -28.81 56.54
N ASP A 210 -37.03 -29.09 55.85
CA ASP A 210 -36.46 -30.44 55.78
C ASP A 210 -35.94 -30.92 57.15
N LEU A 211 -35.36 -30.01 57.95
CA LEU A 211 -34.91 -30.31 59.30
C LEU A 211 -36.08 -30.63 60.23
N GLN A 212 -37.19 -29.89 60.13
CA GLN A 212 -38.40 -30.14 60.90
C GLN A 212 -39.00 -31.52 60.58
N ARG A 213 -39.08 -31.86 59.28
CA ARG A 213 -39.55 -33.18 58.82
C ARG A 213 -38.68 -34.32 59.36
N LEU A 214 -37.36 -34.16 59.35
CA LEU A 214 -36.42 -35.16 59.89
C LEU A 214 -36.56 -35.34 61.41
N ILE A 215 -36.88 -34.26 62.14
CA ILE A 215 -37.14 -34.33 63.59
C ILE A 215 -38.41 -35.15 63.85
N GLU A 216 -39.49 -34.88 63.12
CA GLU A 216 -40.77 -35.60 63.24
C GLU A 216 -40.62 -37.09 62.91
N GLU A 217 -39.91 -37.42 61.83
CA GLU A 217 -39.63 -38.80 61.44
C GLU A 217 -38.79 -39.52 62.51
N ARG A 218 -37.80 -38.83 63.09
CA ARG A 218 -37.00 -39.36 64.21
C ARG A 218 -37.87 -39.62 65.44
N ASP A 219 -38.75 -38.69 65.82
CA ASP A 219 -39.63 -38.85 66.99
C ASP A 219 -40.62 -40.01 66.79
N GLU A 220 -41.17 -40.18 65.58
CA GLU A 220 -42.02 -41.32 65.25
C GLU A 220 -41.27 -42.66 65.33
N VAL A 221 -40.04 -42.72 64.81
CA VAL A 221 -39.19 -43.92 64.90
C VAL A 221 -38.85 -44.25 66.35
N VAL A 222 -38.54 -43.24 67.18
CA VAL A 222 -38.27 -43.42 68.61
C VAL A 222 -39.52 -43.95 69.33
N ALA A 223 -40.69 -43.36 69.09
CA ALA A 223 -41.95 -43.81 69.69
C ALA A 223 -42.30 -45.26 69.30
N ASN A 224 -42.07 -45.63 68.04
CA ASN A 224 -42.26 -47.00 67.56
C ASN A 224 -41.26 -47.99 68.20
N LEU A 225 -40.01 -47.57 68.39
CA LEU A 225 -38.99 -48.36 69.10
C LEU A 225 -39.34 -48.56 70.56
N GLU A 226 -39.78 -47.52 71.26
CA GLU A 226 -40.24 -47.59 72.66
C GLU A 226 -41.45 -48.53 72.80
N SER A 227 -42.45 -48.39 71.92
CA SER A 227 -43.62 -49.28 71.90
C SER A 227 -43.23 -50.76 71.67
N ARG A 228 -42.29 -51.02 70.76
CA ARG A 228 -41.76 -52.37 70.53
C ARG A 228 -40.96 -52.91 71.70
N ALA A 229 -40.15 -52.07 72.34
CA ALA A 229 -39.38 -52.43 73.53
C ALA A 229 -40.32 -52.80 74.69
N GLU A 230 -41.38 -52.01 74.91
CA GLU A 230 -42.37 -52.27 75.96
C GLU A 230 -43.19 -53.54 75.65
N ALA A 231 -43.63 -53.74 74.41
CA ALA A 231 -44.30 -54.98 74.01
C ALA A 231 -43.42 -56.23 74.23
N THR A 232 -42.12 -56.10 73.94
CA THR A 232 -41.13 -57.17 74.18
C THR A 232 -40.94 -57.41 75.67
N ARG A 233 -40.86 -56.34 76.47
CA ARG A 233 -40.74 -56.42 77.93
C ARG A 233 -41.96 -57.10 78.55
N ILE A 234 -43.17 -56.69 78.20
CA ILE A 234 -44.43 -57.31 78.65
C ILE A 234 -44.47 -58.79 78.23
N SER A 235 -44.05 -59.12 77.00
CA SER A 235 -43.96 -60.51 76.55
C SER A 235 -43.01 -61.33 77.42
N LYS A 236 -41.85 -60.78 77.77
CA LYS A 236 -40.86 -61.43 78.65
C LYS A 236 -41.33 -61.54 80.09
N GLU A 237 -42.00 -60.53 80.65
CA GLU A 237 -42.62 -60.60 81.98
C GLU A 237 -43.68 -61.72 82.03
N ASN A 238 -44.57 -61.78 81.04
CA ASN A 238 -45.55 -62.87 80.91
C ASN A 238 -44.89 -64.26 80.77
N GLU A 239 -43.77 -64.35 80.05
CA GLU A 239 -43.00 -65.60 79.91
C GLU A 239 -42.36 -66.02 81.25
N ILE A 240 -41.82 -65.06 82.00
CA ILE A 240 -41.26 -65.28 83.35
C ILE A 240 -42.35 -65.73 84.32
N ASP A 241 -43.52 -65.09 84.30
CA ASP A 241 -44.61 -65.46 85.21
C ASP A 241 -45.16 -66.85 84.88
N LYS A 242 -45.31 -67.20 83.60
CA LYS A 242 -45.61 -68.59 83.19
C LYS A 242 -44.55 -69.60 83.62
N ILE A 243 -43.28 -69.20 83.72
CA ILE A 243 -42.20 -70.07 84.24
C ILE A 243 -42.31 -70.20 85.76
N LYS A 244 -42.61 -69.10 86.49
CA LYS A 244 -42.84 -69.13 87.94
C LYS A 244 -44.05 -69.99 88.29
N ASP A 245 -45.15 -69.88 87.55
CA ASP A 245 -46.36 -70.69 87.76
C ASP A 245 -46.06 -72.18 87.56
N ARG A 246 -45.36 -72.54 86.48
CA ARG A 246 -44.88 -73.92 86.25
C ARG A 246 -43.94 -74.41 87.35
N ARG A 247 -43.12 -73.53 87.92
CA ARG A 247 -42.24 -73.87 89.05
C ARG A 247 -43.06 -74.11 90.32
N ASN A 248 -44.02 -73.25 90.63
CA ASN A 248 -44.89 -73.37 91.79
C ASN A 248 -45.79 -74.61 91.69
N GLU A 249 -46.30 -74.93 90.51
CA GLU A 249 -47.08 -76.14 90.24
C GLU A 249 -46.21 -77.41 90.39
N LYS A 250 -44.95 -77.39 89.94
CA LYS A 250 -43.99 -78.47 90.21
C LYS A 250 -43.70 -78.61 91.70
N VAL A 251 -43.45 -77.53 92.43
CA VAL A 251 -43.20 -77.56 93.88
C VAL A 251 -44.41 -78.10 94.62
N ALA A 252 -45.63 -77.63 94.31
CA ALA A 252 -46.88 -78.12 94.91
C ALA A 252 -47.17 -79.60 94.62
N ASN A 253 -46.77 -80.11 93.45
CA ASN A 253 -46.88 -81.54 93.12
C ASN A 253 -45.76 -82.41 93.68
N THR A 254 -44.68 -81.81 94.22
CA THR A 254 -43.61 -82.56 94.92
C THR A 254 -43.88 -82.65 96.42
N GLU A 255 -44.82 -81.86 96.95
CA GLU A 255 -45.23 -81.81 98.37
C GLU A 255 -46.52 -82.60 98.67
N LYS A 256 -47.02 -83.42 97.72
CA LYS A 256 -48.12 -84.39 97.91
C LYS A 256 -47.64 -85.81 97.62
#